data_AF-A0A376GW76-F1
#
_entry.id   AF-A0A376GW76-F1
#
_cell.length_a   1.000
_cell.length_b   1.000
_cell.length_c   1.000
_cell.angle_alpha   90.00
_cell.angle_beta   90.00
_cell.angle_gamma   90.00
#
_symmetry.space_group_name_H-M   'P 1'
#
loop_
_entity.id
_entity.type
_entity.pdbx_description
1 polymer ?
#
loop_
_entity_poly.entity_id
_entity_poly.type
_entity_poly.pdbx_seq_one_letter_code
_entity_poly.pdbx_strand_id
1 'polypeptide(L)'
;MTYVEQFTYEEIEQKFDTTSFDPTPYIKSTLLDQSLREKLIANVLEGKNHINYYFNSYLIIERASIIEPTLFYPFWEDFWQLHHHQNSYHRRIAHDMISNLVVCDVENKFLGIKDDYLGMIETEKISNLLRMLQNAIRVDQITPLEELPALFLHLEKQSRLTEKQKVRIAKLYQEYQTA
;
A
#
# COMPACT_ATOMS: atom_id res chain seq x y z
N MET A 1 -7.71 -24.03 25.82
CA MET A 1 -8.50 -22.84 25.44
C MET A 1 -7.58 -21.65 25.58
N THR A 2 -6.77 -21.38 24.56
CA THR A 2 -5.84 -20.25 24.56
C THR A 2 -6.66 -18.99 24.37
N TYR A 3 -6.69 -18.13 25.39
CA TYR A 3 -7.20 -16.77 25.24
C TYR A 3 -6.40 -16.12 24.12
N VAL A 4 -7.06 -15.86 23.01
CA VAL A 4 -6.50 -15.02 21.97
C VAL A 4 -6.81 -13.61 22.45
N GLU A 5 -5.77 -12.87 22.80
CA GLU A 5 -5.89 -11.44 23.10
C GLU A 5 -6.58 -10.75 21.93
N GLN A 6 -7.75 -10.15 22.18
CA GLN A 6 -8.47 -9.29 21.25
C GLN A 6 -8.34 -7.88 21.77
N PHE A 7 -7.94 -6.98 20.88
CA PHE A 7 -7.73 -5.58 21.19
C PHE A 7 -8.90 -4.77 20.64
N THR A 8 -9.43 -3.87 21.46
CA THR A 8 -10.33 -2.81 21.04
C THR A 8 -9.57 -1.71 20.30
N TYR A 9 -10.29 -0.84 19.60
CA TYR A 9 -9.67 0.32 18.95
C TYR A 9 -8.98 1.23 19.97
N GLU A 10 -9.63 1.47 21.11
CA GLU A 10 -9.15 2.37 22.16
C GLU A 10 -7.83 1.86 22.78
N GLU A 11 -7.65 0.54 22.91
CA GLU A 11 -6.39 -0.05 23.37
C GLU A 11 -5.26 0.08 22.34
N ILE A 12 -5.59 -0.02 21.05
CA ILE A 12 -4.64 0.14 19.95
C ILE A 12 -4.22 1.60 19.81
N GLU A 13 -5.19 2.51 19.85
CA GLU A 13 -4.97 3.96 19.67
C GLU A 13 -4.03 4.53 20.73
N GLN A 14 -4.11 4.03 21.97
CA GLN A 14 -3.16 4.39 23.04
C GLN A 14 -1.70 4.06 22.73
N LYS A 15 -1.43 3.27 21.69
CA LYS A 15 -0.08 2.90 21.23
C LYS A 15 0.36 3.69 20.00
N PHE A 16 -0.45 4.63 19.50
CA PHE A 16 -0.13 5.40 18.30
C PHE A 16 0.77 6.61 18.54
N ASP A 17 1.20 6.89 19.78
CA ASP A 17 2.08 8.02 20.08
C ASP A 17 3.55 7.79 19.65
N THR A 18 3.92 6.57 19.25
CA THR A 18 5.29 6.20 18.85
C THR A 18 5.47 6.03 17.34
N THR A 19 6.71 6.21 16.89
CA THR A 19 7.16 5.89 15.53
C THR A 19 7.69 4.45 15.39
N SER A 20 7.98 3.78 16.51
CA SER A 20 8.43 2.39 16.55
C SER A 20 7.24 1.48 16.90
N PHE A 21 6.30 1.40 15.98
CA PHE A 21 5.05 0.65 16.15
C PHE A 21 5.14 -0.73 15.46
N ASP A 22 4.84 -1.80 16.21
CA ASP A 22 4.65 -3.12 15.63
C ASP A 22 3.15 -3.41 15.46
N PRO A 23 2.63 -3.49 14.21
CA PRO A 23 1.21 -3.75 13.99
C PRO A 23 0.83 -5.23 14.19
N THR A 24 1.80 -6.15 14.32
CA THR A 24 1.57 -7.62 14.33
C THR A 24 0.51 -8.07 15.35
N PRO A 25 0.54 -7.60 16.61
CA PRO A 25 -0.44 -8.04 17.61
C PRO A 25 -1.90 -7.69 17.25
N TYR A 26 -2.11 -6.65 16.43
CA TYR A 26 -3.43 -6.06 16.19
C TYR A 26 -4.12 -6.57 14.93
N ILE A 27 -3.40 -7.32 14.09
CA ILE A 27 -3.90 -7.84 12.81
C ILE A 27 -5.15 -8.71 13.05
N LYS A 28 -5.07 -9.66 13.98
CA LYS A 28 -6.18 -10.60 14.21
C LYS A 28 -7.46 -9.90 14.68
N SER A 29 -7.35 -8.94 15.59
CA SER A 29 -8.49 -8.13 16.03
C SER A 29 -9.11 -7.39 14.83
N THR A 30 -8.28 -6.80 13.98
CA THR A 30 -8.71 -6.05 12.79
C THR A 30 -9.46 -6.93 11.77
N LEU A 31 -9.05 -8.19 11.63
CA LEU A 31 -9.73 -9.15 10.76
C LEU A 31 -11.08 -9.61 11.32
N LEU A 32 -11.19 -9.74 12.66
CA LEU A 32 -12.38 -10.26 13.32
C LEU A 32 -13.45 -9.20 13.64
N ASP A 33 -13.05 -7.95 13.83
CA ASP A 33 -13.92 -6.86 14.25
C ASP A 33 -14.05 -5.80 13.15
N GLN A 34 -15.25 -5.68 12.58
CA GLN A 34 -15.58 -4.69 11.56
C GLN A 34 -15.50 -3.25 12.08
N SER A 35 -15.96 -2.99 13.29
CA SER A 35 -15.96 -1.64 13.86
C SER A 35 -14.54 -1.14 14.09
N LEU A 36 -13.66 -2.00 14.61
CA LEU A 36 -12.23 -1.72 14.72
C LEU A 36 -11.62 -1.42 13.35
N ARG A 37 -11.87 -2.28 12.35
CA ARG A 37 -11.33 -2.11 11.00
C ARG A 37 -11.76 -0.79 10.38
N GLU A 38 -13.04 -0.44 10.47
CA GLU A 38 -13.58 0.82 9.96
C GLU A 38 -12.94 2.04 10.62
N LYS A 39 -12.71 2.02 11.94
CA LYS A 39 -12.01 3.11 12.64
C LYS A 39 -10.56 3.27 12.16
N LEU A 40 -9.83 2.16 11.98
CA LEU A 40 -8.46 2.19 11.45
C LEU A 40 -8.42 2.74 10.02
N ILE A 41 -9.38 2.36 9.18
CA ILE A 41 -9.51 2.88 7.81
C ILE A 41 -9.84 4.38 7.85
N ALA A 42 -10.78 4.81 8.69
CA ALA A 42 -11.11 6.23 8.86
C ALA A 42 -9.88 7.07 9.24
N ASN A 43 -9.03 6.60 10.16
CA ASN A 43 -7.78 7.28 10.49
C ASN A 43 -6.86 7.48 9.27
N VAL A 44 -6.76 6.45 8.43
CA VAL A 44 -5.94 6.48 7.21
C VAL A 44 -6.47 7.49 6.19
N LEU A 45 -7.79 7.50 6.00
CA LEU A 45 -8.47 8.36 5.01
C LEU A 45 -8.53 9.82 5.45
N GLU A 46 -8.85 10.08 6.72
CA GLU A 46 -8.99 11.43 7.24
C GLU A 46 -7.66 12.13 7.41
N GLY A 47 -6.58 11.39 7.71
CA GLY A 47 -5.23 11.94 7.87
C GLY A 47 -5.10 13.01 8.97
N LYS A 48 -6.10 13.15 9.84
CA LYS A 48 -6.16 14.23 10.83
C LYS A 48 -5.40 13.89 12.11
N ASN A 49 -4.94 14.95 12.77
CA ASN A 49 -4.48 15.02 14.17
C ASN A 49 -3.07 14.54 14.53
N HIS A 50 -2.45 13.58 13.85
CA HIS A 50 -1.01 13.29 14.05
C HIS A 50 -0.50 12.29 13.00
N ILE A 51 0.74 12.47 12.51
CA ILE A 51 1.32 11.55 11.51
C ILE A 51 1.31 10.09 11.98
N ASN A 52 1.62 9.85 13.25
CA ASN A 52 1.67 8.49 13.78
C ASN A 52 0.29 7.81 13.81
N TYR A 53 -0.82 8.55 13.91
CA TYR A 53 -2.16 7.95 14.02
C TYR A 53 -2.59 7.30 12.70
N TYR A 54 -2.56 8.08 11.62
CA TYR A 54 -2.90 7.53 10.29
C TYR A 54 -1.86 6.50 9.87
N PHE A 55 -0.57 6.73 10.17
CA PHE A 55 0.49 5.84 9.71
C PHE A 55 0.48 4.50 10.44
N ASN A 56 0.33 4.49 11.77
CA ASN A 56 0.26 3.25 12.54
C ASN A 56 -1.03 2.48 12.23
N SER A 57 -2.15 3.18 11.99
CA SER A 57 -3.37 2.56 11.47
C SER A 57 -3.11 1.88 10.11
N TYR A 58 -2.44 2.58 9.19
CA TYR A 58 -2.03 2.04 7.90
C TYR A 58 -1.17 0.78 8.04
N LEU A 59 -0.18 0.77 8.94
CA LEU A 59 0.69 -0.40 9.15
C LEU A 59 -0.11 -1.66 9.54
N ILE A 60 -1.22 -1.51 10.26
CA ILE A 60 -2.12 -2.62 10.60
C ILE A 60 -2.91 -3.06 9.38
N ILE A 61 -3.59 -2.12 8.70
CA ILE A 61 -4.48 -2.47 7.58
C ILE A 61 -3.71 -2.94 6.34
N GLU A 62 -2.46 -2.51 6.14
CA GLU A 62 -1.59 -3.01 5.08
C GLU A 62 -1.37 -4.52 5.27
N ARG A 63 -1.03 -4.97 6.48
CA ARG A 63 -0.81 -6.40 6.75
C ARG A 63 -2.11 -7.20 6.74
N ALA A 64 -3.18 -6.65 7.31
CA ALA A 64 -4.48 -7.30 7.34
C ALA A 64 -5.07 -7.46 5.93
N SER A 65 -4.91 -6.46 5.04
CA SER A 65 -5.40 -6.53 3.66
C SER A 65 -4.65 -7.53 2.78
N ILE A 66 -3.40 -7.86 3.10
CA ILE A 66 -2.69 -8.96 2.43
C ILE A 66 -3.29 -10.33 2.82
N ILE A 67 -3.73 -10.48 4.07
CA ILE A 67 -4.25 -11.75 4.60
C ILE A 67 -5.68 -11.99 4.15
N GLU A 68 -6.55 -10.98 4.26
CA GLU A 68 -7.96 -11.08 3.88
C GLU A 68 -8.38 -9.81 3.12
N PRO A 69 -8.04 -9.70 1.82
CA PRO A 69 -8.29 -8.50 1.03
C PRO A 69 -9.78 -8.20 0.84
N THR A 70 -10.64 -9.22 0.88
CA THR A 70 -12.10 -9.04 0.67
C THR A 70 -12.74 -8.14 1.72
N LEU A 71 -12.20 -8.11 2.95
CA LEU A 71 -12.67 -7.24 4.04
C LEU A 71 -12.36 -5.75 3.82
N PHE A 72 -11.42 -5.45 2.91
CA PHE A 72 -10.94 -4.10 2.60
C PHE A 72 -11.39 -3.62 1.22
N TYR A 73 -11.78 -4.54 0.33
CA TYR A 73 -12.26 -4.22 -1.02
C TYR A 73 -13.41 -3.20 -1.08
N PRO A 74 -14.38 -3.18 -0.14
CA PRO A 74 -15.43 -2.15 -0.12
C PRO A 74 -14.91 -0.71 -0.05
N PHE A 75 -13.68 -0.49 0.42
CA PHE A 75 -13.04 0.82 0.57
C PHE A 75 -12.11 1.15 -0.60
N TRP A 76 -12.18 0.43 -1.72
CA TRP A 76 -11.33 0.64 -2.90
C TRP A 76 -11.26 2.10 -3.33
N GLU A 77 -12.44 2.72 -3.54
CA GLU A 77 -12.54 4.10 -4.02
C GLU A 77 -11.97 5.08 -3.00
N ASP A 78 -12.19 4.84 -1.71
CA ASP A 78 -11.68 5.69 -0.64
C ASP A 78 -10.15 5.64 -0.57
N PHE A 79 -9.56 4.44 -0.68
CA PHE A 79 -8.11 4.30 -0.75
C PHE A 79 -7.55 4.94 -2.02
N TRP A 80 -8.23 4.77 -3.16
CA TRP A 80 -7.75 5.33 -4.41
C TRP A 80 -7.74 6.86 -4.36
N GLN A 81 -8.72 7.53 -3.74
CA GLN A 81 -8.72 8.99 -3.59
C GLN A 81 -7.42 9.57 -2.98
N LEU A 82 -6.70 8.79 -2.16
CA LEU A 82 -5.41 9.20 -1.59
C LEU A 82 -4.29 9.39 -2.63
N HIS A 83 -4.45 8.91 -3.87
CA HIS A 83 -3.43 9.00 -4.92
C HIS A 83 -3.15 10.43 -5.39
N HIS A 84 -4.14 11.33 -5.28
CA HIS A 84 -3.98 12.75 -5.59
C HIS A 84 -3.46 13.59 -4.40
N HIS A 85 -3.26 12.97 -3.23
CA HIS A 85 -2.90 13.71 -2.04
C HIS A 85 -1.49 14.32 -2.15
N GLN A 86 -1.31 15.55 -1.66
CA GLN A 86 -0.03 16.29 -1.73
C GLN A 86 1.11 15.60 -0.96
N ASN A 87 0.79 14.89 0.12
CA ASN A 87 1.76 14.15 0.93
C ASN A 87 2.02 12.76 0.32
N SER A 88 3.30 12.50 0.03
CA SER A 88 3.79 11.24 -0.57
C SER A 88 3.49 9.98 0.26
N TYR A 89 3.27 10.11 1.57
CA TYR A 89 2.84 8.97 2.39
C TYR A 89 1.44 8.49 2.00
N HIS A 90 0.49 9.41 1.80
CA HIS A 90 -0.88 9.04 1.41
C HIS A 90 -0.91 8.42 0.00
N ARG A 91 -0.13 8.97 -0.94
CA ARG A 91 0.00 8.37 -2.28
C ARG A 91 0.58 6.96 -2.23
N ARG A 92 1.57 6.73 -1.36
CA ARG A 92 2.10 5.38 -1.12
C ARG A 92 1.05 4.45 -0.54
N ILE A 93 0.27 4.92 0.44
CA ILE A 93 -0.84 4.15 1.02
C ILE A 93 -1.85 3.77 -0.06
N ALA A 94 -2.27 4.72 -0.90
CA ALA A 94 -3.18 4.46 -2.02
C ALA A 94 -2.67 3.29 -2.87
N HIS A 95 -1.41 3.39 -3.30
CA HIS A 95 -0.78 2.38 -4.13
C HIS A 95 -0.67 1.03 -3.42
N ASP A 96 -0.18 0.98 -2.17
CA ASP A 96 -0.06 -0.25 -1.39
C ASP A 96 -1.43 -0.95 -1.22
N MET A 97 -2.46 -0.20 -0.83
CA MET A 97 -3.80 -0.74 -0.61
C MET A 97 -4.42 -1.25 -1.90
N ILE A 98 -4.41 -0.46 -2.99
CA ILE A 98 -4.92 -0.92 -4.29
C ILE A 98 -4.20 -2.19 -4.74
N SER A 99 -2.88 -2.26 -4.61
CA SER A 99 -2.10 -3.43 -5.00
C SER A 99 -2.51 -4.70 -4.25
N ASN A 100 -2.84 -4.58 -2.96
CA ASN A 100 -3.29 -5.71 -2.16
C ASN A 100 -4.71 -6.15 -2.54
N LEU A 101 -5.54 -5.22 -3.03
CA LEU A 101 -6.94 -5.48 -3.39
C LEU A 101 -7.13 -6.06 -4.79
N VAL A 102 -6.16 -5.91 -5.71
CA VAL A 102 -6.29 -6.43 -7.10
C VAL A 102 -6.64 -7.92 -7.12
N VAL A 103 -6.12 -8.72 -6.18
CA VAL A 103 -6.38 -10.17 -6.11
C VAL A 103 -7.85 -10.55 -5.93
N CYS A 104 -8.68 -9.63 -5.43
CA CYS A 104 -10.12 -9.82 -5.25
C CYS A 104 -10.94 -8.79 -6.03
N ASP A 105 -10.41 -8.23 -7.12
CA ASP A 105 -11.07 -7.20 -7.93
C ASP A 105 -12.19 -7.75 -8.82
N VAL A 106 -13.29 -8.15 -8.19
CA VAL A 106 -14.46 -8.76 -8.85
C VAL A 106 -15.21 -7.79 -9.77
N GLU A 107 -15.05 -6.48 -9.57
CA GLU A 107 -15.67 -5.44 -10.39
C GLU A 107 -14.74 -4.90 -11.49
N ASN A 108 -13.51 -5.42 -11.60
CA ASN A 108 -12.49 -4.99 -12.58
C ASN A 108 -12.19 -3.48 -12.50
N LYS A 109 -12.18 -2.91 -11.29
CA LYS A 109 -11.89 -1.50 -11.03
C LYS A 109 -10.46 -1.13 -11.40
N PHE A 110 -9.52 -2.05 -11.23
CA PHE A 110 -8.11 -1.82 -11.50
C PHE A 110 -7.85 -1.44 -12.96
N LEU A 111 -8.55 -2.05 -13.91
CA LEU A 111 -8.39 -1.73 -15.33
C LEU A 111 -8.65 -0.25 -15.63
N GLY A 112 -9.59 0.39 -14.91
CA GLY A 112 -9.93 1.79 -15.08
C GLY A 112 -8.88 2.77 -14.54
N ILE A 113 -7.95 2.32 -13.70
CA ILE A 113 -6.94 3.16 -13.05
C ILE A 113 -5.50 2.73 -13.35
N LYS A 114 -5.31 1.70 -14.18
CA LYS A 114 -4.01 1.06 -14.44
C LYS A 114 -2.93 2.06 -14.89
N ASP A 115 -3.28 2.97 -15.79
CA ASP A 115 -2.33 3.95 -16.32
C ASP A 115 -1.91 4.96 -15.25
N ASP A 116 -2.88 5.47 -14.46
CA ASP A 116 -2.60 6.38 -13.35
C ASP A 116 -1.77 5.69 -12.26
N TYR A 117 -2.09 4.43 -11.96
CA TYR A 117 -1.36 3.59 -11.00
C TYR A 117 0.13 3.45 -11.38
N LEU A 118 0.43 3.16 -12.65
CA LEU A 118 1.83 3.11 -13.12
C LEU A 118 2.46 4.50 -13.20
N GLY A 119 1.71 5.51 -13.64
CA GLY A 119 2.18 6.90 -13.76
C GLY A 119 2.60 7.53 -12.42
N MET A 120 1.94 7.14 -11.31
CA MET A 120 2.34 7.57 -9.97
C MET A 120 3.79 7.22 -9.64
N ILE A 121 4.25 6.04 -10.05
CA ILE A 121 5.58 5.51 -9.73
C ILE A 121 6.68 6.44 -10.25
N GLU A 122 6.49 7.00 -11.44
CA GLU A 122 7.47 7.84 -12.13
C GLU A 122 7.78 9.16 -11.42
N THR A 123 6.83 9.68 -10.65
CA THR A 123 6.94 10.99 -10.01
C THR A 123 7.45 10.90 -8.57
N GLU A 124 7.51 9.69 -8.02
CA GLU A 124 7.81 9.47 -6.61
C GLU A 124 9.30 9.52 -6.26
N LYS A 125 9.57 9.80 -4.98
CA LYS A 125 10.92 9.68 -4.41
C LYS A 125 11.36 8.23 -4.44
N ILE A 126 12.68 8.00 -4.59
CA ILE A 126 13.24 6.66 -4.79
C ILE A 126 12.75 5.60 -3.79
N SER A 127 12.54 5.95 -2.51
CA SER A 127 12.07 5.01 -1.50
C SER A 127 10.65 4.51 -1.79
N ASN A 128 9.75 5.42 -2.19
CA ASN A 128 8.38 5.10 -2.55
C ASN A 128 8.33 4.42 -3.92
N LEU A 129 9.09 4.93 -4.88
CA LEU A 129 9.19 4.36 -6.23
C LEU A 129 9.57 2.88 -6.18
N LEU A 130 10.60 2.49 -5.43
CA LEU A 130 11.02 1.08 -5.35
C LEU A 130 9.94 0.19 -4.72
N ARG A 131 9.26 0.69 -3.69
CA ARG A 131 8.12 0.00 -3.06
C ARG A 131 6.98 -0.18 -4.05
N MET A 132 6.65 0.88 -4.79
CA MET A 132 5.59 0.86 -5.79
C MET A 132 5.92 -0.04 -6.99
N LEU A 133 7.19 -0.11 -7.43
CA LEU A 133 7.61 -1.08 -8.45
C LEU A 133 7.45 -2.53 -7.97
N GLN A 134 7.82 -2.82 -6.72
CA GLN A 134 7.58 -4.16 -6.14
C GLN A 134 6.10 -4.50 -6.12
N ASN A 135 5.26 -3.53 -5.80
CA ASN A 135 3.81 -3.70 -5.85
C ASN A 135 3.31 -3.92 -7.28
N ALA A 136 3.78 -3.14 -8.25
CA ALA A 136 3.44 -3.32 -9.66
C ALA A 136 3.83 -4.72 -10.17
N ILE A 137 5.00 -5.24 -9.77
CA ILE A 137 5.40 -6.62 -10.07
C ILE A 137 4.40 -7.63 -9.49
N ARG A 138 3.98 -7.47 -8.22
CA ARG A 138 2.95 -8.35 -7.61
C ARG A 138 1.63 -8.27 -8.36
N VAL A 139 1.23 -7.07 -8.78
CA VAL A 139 -0.01 -6.85 -9.53
C VAL A 139 0.08 -7.49 -10.92
N ASP A 140 1.21 -7.37 -11.63
CA ASP A 140 1.43 -7.97 -12.94
C ASP A 140 1.24 -9.50 -12.95
N GLN A 141 1.61 -10.16 -11.84
CA GLN A 141 1.38 -11.60 -11.64
C GLN A 141 -0.11 -11.98 -11.54
N ILE A 142 -0.99 -11.03 -11.25
CA ILE A 142 -2.45 -11.21 -11.10
C ILE A 142 -3.17 -10.69 -12.36
N THR A 143 -2.79 -9.50 -12.83
CA THR A 143 -3.37 -8.81 -13.97
C THR A 143 -2.24 -8.17 -14.78
N PRO A 144 -2.01 -8.61 -16.03
CA PRO A 144 -0.87 -8.16 -16.82
C PRO A 144 -0.77 -6.64 -16.99
N LEU A 145 0.43 -6.12 -16.71
CA LEU A 145 0.86 -4.75 -16.86
C LEU A 145 1.86 -4.66 -18.02
N GLU A 146 1.36 -4.70 -19.25
CA GLU A 146 2.16 -4.66 -20.49
C GLU A 146 3.17 -3.48 -20.55
N GLU A 147 2.85 -2.37 -19.88
CA GLU A 147 3.64 -1.14 -19.83
C GLU A 147 4.74 -1.16 -18.76
N LEU A 148 4.70 -2.12 -17.81
CA LEU A 148 5.64 -2.20 -16.70
C LEU A 148 7.11 -2.35 -17.15
N PRO A 149 7.46 -3.21 -18.14
CA PRO A 149 8.82 -3.27 -18.68
C PRO A 149 9.30 -1.93 -19.25
N ALA A 150 8.42 -1.19 -19.94
CA ALA A 150 8.75 0.11 -20.52
C ALA A 150 8.99 1.16 -19.43
N LEU A 151 8.22 1.12 -18.34
CA LEU A 151 8.41 1.96 -17.16
C LEU A 151 9.81 1.76 -16.54
N PHE A 152 10.26 0.51 -16.35
CA PHE A 152 11.61 0.24 -15.85
C PHE A 152 12.70 0.89 -16.72
N LEU A 153 12.62 0.70 -18.03
CA LEU A 153 13.56 1.27 -18.99
C LEU A 153 13.50 2.81 -19.05
N HIS A 154 12.32 3.38 -18.83
CA HIS A 154 12.14 4.83 -18.75
C HIS A 154 12.83 5.40 -17.51
N LEU A 155 12.62 4.78 -16.34
CA LEU A 155 13.19 5.20 -15.07
C LEU A 155 14.73 5.22 -15.09
N GLU A 156 15.38 4.24 -15.74
CA GLU A 156 16.85 4.22 -15.88
C GLU A 156 17.40 5.46 -16.63
N LYS A 157 16.59 6.06 -17.51
CA LYS A 157 16.96 7.25 -18.30
C LYS A 157 16.68 8.57 -17.58
N GLN A 158 15.99 8.54 -16.44
CA GLN A 158 15.62 9.78 -15.75
C GLN A 158 16.83 10.45 -15.10
N SER A 159 17.04 11.72 -15.44
CA SER A 159 18.17 12.54 -14.95
C SER A 159 18.09 12.87 -13.46
N ARG A 160 16.90 12.82 -12.86
CA ARG A 160 16.69 13.05 -11.41
C ARG A 160 17.25 11.92 -10.53
N LEU A 161 17.52 10.75 -11.12
CA LEU A 161 17.99 9.58 -10.38
C LEU A 161 19.50 9.47 -10.47
N THR A 162 20.13 9.17 -9.34
CA THR A 162 21.58 8.91 -9.30
C THR A 162 21.89 7.53 -9.86
N GLU A 163 23.12 7.31 -10.31
CA GLU A 163 23.55 5.99 -10.81
C GLU A 163 23.31 4.87 -9.79
N LYS A 164 23.56 5.13 -8.49
CA LYS A 164 23.25 4.16 -7.42
C LYS A 164 21.77 3.82 -7.34
N GLN A 165 20.88 4.77 -7.59
CA GLN A 165 19.43 4.56 -7.59
C GLN A 165 19.00 3.77 -8.84
N LYS A 166 19.56 4.09 -10.01
CA LYS A 166 19.32 3.36 -11.25
C LYS A 166 19.76 1.90 -11.15
N VAL A 167 20.92 1.63 -10.55
CA VAL A 167 21.39 0.25 -10.28
C VAL A 167 20.38 -0.54 -9.42
N ARG A 168 19.72 0.10 -8.44
CA ARG A 168 18.69 -0.56 -7.64
C ARG A 168 17.43 -0.88 -8.44
N ILE A 169 17.04 0.01 -9.36
CA ILE A 169 15.90 -0.20 -10.26
C ILE A 169 16.22 -1.32 -11.25
N ALA A 170 17.40 -1.30 -11.87
CA ALA A 170 17.88 -2.34 -12.79
C ALA A 170 17.93 -3.72 -12.11
N LYS A 171 18.42 -3.79 -10.86
CA LYS A 171 18.40 -5.03 -10.08
C LYS A 171 16.99 -5.57 -9.88
N LEU A 172 16.04 -4.70 -9.52
CA LEU A 172 14.64 -5.08 -9.36
C LEU A 172 14.02 -5.54 -10.70
N TYR A 173 14.38 -4.89 -11.81
CA TYR A 173 13.92 -5.29 -13.14
C TYR A 173 14.45 -6.67 -13.54
N GLN A 174 15.73 -6.95 -13.28
CA GLN A 174 16.31 -8.28 -13.50
C GLN A 174 15.61 -9.35 -12.67
N GLU A 175 15.33 -9.08 -11.39
CA GLU A 175 14.58 -10.00 -10.52
C GLU A 175 13.19 -10.30 -11.11
N TYR A 176 12.47 -9.27 -11.58
CA TYR A 176 11.18 -9.41 -12.24
C TYR A 176 11.24 -10.26 -13.52
N GLN A 177 12.24 -10.07 -14.38
CA GLN A 177 12.39 -10.84 -15.62
C GLN A 177 12.68 -12.33 -15.40
N THR A 178 13.12 -12.70 -14.19
CA THR A 178 13.51 -14.08 -13.83
C THR A 178 12.50 -14.78 -12.92
N ALA A 179 11.45 -14.09 -12.48
CA ALA A 179 10.39 -14.60 -11.62
C ALA A 179 9.29 -15.29 -12.44
#